data_AF-A0A7S0LXS6-F1
#
_entry.id   AF-A0A7S0LXS6-F1
#
_cell.length_a   1.000
_cell.length_b   1.000
_cell.length_c   1.000
_cell.angle_alpha   90.00
_cell.angle_beta   90.00
_cell.angle_gamma   90.00
#
_symmetry.space_group_name_H-M   'P 1'
#
loop_
_entity.id
_entity.type
_entity.pdbx_description
1 polymer ?
#
loop_
_entity_poly.entity_id
_entity_poly.type
_entity_poly.pdbx_seq_one_letter_code
_entity_poly.pdbx_strand_id
1 'polypeptide(L)'
;ELAQEVLLPRLMSGVTGWDPRTAAGPVVRLVEAWEPALPPALFASFLATAIFPALKTAVDAWNPRLDPVPIHLWVHPWTPWLADQLEDLYPTIRYKIGVALQEWHPSDPSALALLSPWADVFKPLHMEALLVRCVLPKLALGLRHMPINPANQVLDGFRSCVAWVDTAPLNQLASMFEVEFFPRWLQVLFQWLTSHPDYEEVTRWYLNWKSLFPPALAAHDKVKPFFTRALDMMNNVVAGAHIIGSYVQPGTQENLTYLRVAEQRSGGPGPAQQQPAARLALEAGKAKVKLAPAPGDDTVSFKEALEQLAQDHGLVLLPKPGRQQAGKQLYSFGKIGVYMDNRLVYTLEGGAWKPIPLDRLVEKAKAAPP
;
A
#
# COMPACT_ATOMS: atom_id res chain seq x y z
N GLU A 1 45.16 28.60 -27.33
CA GLU A 1 44.47 29.55 -28.24
C GLU A 1 44.29 28.98 -29.66
N LEU A 2 45.34 28.73 -30.45
CA LEU A 2 45.18 28.17 -31.82
C LEU A 2 44.44 26.82 -31.90
N ALA A 3 44.72 25.88 -30.98
CA ALA A 3 43.98 24.61 -30.92
C ALA A 3 42.49 24.81 -30.55
N GLN A 4 42.20 25.84 -29.75
CA GLN A 4 40.84 26.21 -29.34
C GLN A 4 40.05 26.81 -30.51
N GLU A 5 40.65 27.73 -31.27
CA GLU A 5 40.01 28.40 -32.40
C GLU A 5 39.82 27.49 -33.62
N VAL A 6 40.67 26.47 -33.81
CA VAL A 6 40.60 25.61 -34.99
C VAL A 6 39.89 24.29 -34.72
N LEU A 7 40.13 23.63 -33.58
CA LEU A 7 39.59 22.29 -33.30
C LEU A 7 38.18 22.34 -32.72
N LEU A 8 37.88 23.31 -31.86
CA LEU A 8 36.56 23.39 -31.24
C LEU A 8 35.44 23.60 -32.29
N PRO A 9 35.55 24.51 -33.27
CA PRO A 9 34.49 24.67 -34.28
C PRO A 9 34.32 23.42 -35.16
N ARG A 10 35.39 22.68 -35.42
CA ARG A 10 35.37 21.41 -36.19
C ARG A 10 34.68 20.29 -35.41
N LEU A 11 34.91 20.22 -34.10
CA LEU A 11 34.25 19.28 -33.21
C LEU A 11 32.76 19.64 -33.03
N MET A 12 32.47 20.92 -32.81
CA MET A 12 31.11 21.44 -32.74
C MET A 12 30.35 21.15 -34.03
N SER A 13 30.99 21.34 -35.20
CA SER A 13 30.35 21.06 -36.49
C SER A 13 30.09 19.56 -36.72
N GLY A 14 30.96 18.69 -36.21
CA GLY A 14 30.79 17.24 -36.28
C GLY A 14 29.65 16.70 -35.42
N VAL A 15 29.26 17.45 -34.39
CA VAL A 15 28.18 17.07 -33.46
C VAL A 15 26.92 17.93 -33.65
N THR A 16 26.94 18.96 -34.50
CA THR A 16 25.73 19.74 -34.79
C THR A 16 24.60 18.87 -35.32
N GLY A 17 23.41 19.02 -34.71
CA GLY A 17 22.20 18.33 -35.16
C GLY A 17 22.17 16.83 -34.86
N TRP A 18 23.09 16.31 -34.07
CA TRP A 18 23.00 14.94 -33.57
C TRP A 18 21.77 14.76 -32.68
N ASP A 19 21.14 13.58 -32.76
CA ASP A 19 20.06 13.18 -31.86
C ASP A 19 20.60 12.13 -30.88
N PRO A 20 20.57 12.39 -29.56
CA PRO A 20 20.98 11.41 -28.56
C PRO A 20 20.30 10.06 -28.70
N ARG A 21 19.02 10.01 -29.11
CA ARG A 21 18.25 8.76 -29.16
C ARG A 21 18.75 7.78 -30.21
N THR A 22 19.35 8.29 -31.29
CA THR A 22 19.78 7.49 -32.45
C THR A 22 21.30 7.45 -32.60
N ALA A 23 22.00 8.52 -32.24
CA ALA A 23 23.42 8.71 -32.51
C ALA A 23 24.32 8.71 -31.26
N ALA A 24 23.82 8.29 -30.08
CA ALA A 24 24.64 8.22 -28.86
C ALA A 24 25.95 7.44 -29.05
N GLY A 25 25.90 6.22 -29.61
CA GLY A 25 27.10 5.38 -29.76
C GLY A 25 28.22 6.02 -30.61
N PRO A 26 27.94 6.49 -31.84
CA PRO A 26 28.93 7.20 -32.66
C PRO A 26 29.53 8.44 -32.00
N VAL A 27 28.72 9.26 -31.32
CA VAL A 27 29.21 10.50 -30.70
C VAL A 27 30.01 10.20 -29.43
N VAL A 28 29.63 9.19 -28.65
CA VAL A 28 30.44 8.72 -27.50
C VAL A 28 31.82 8.26 -27.97
N ARG A 29 31.92 7.45 -29.03
CA ARG A 29 33.22 7.03 -29.58
C ARG A 29 34.07 8.20 -30.09
N LEU A 30 33.42 9.23 -30.66
CA LEU A 30 34.12 10.46 -31.04
C LEU A 30 34.71 11.12 -29.78
N VAL A 31 33.91 11.28 -28.74
CA VAL A 31 34.35 11.89 -27.47
C VAL A 31 35.49 11.11 -26.82
N GLU A 32 35.39 9.77 -26.75
CA GLU A 32 36.46 8.88 -26.26
C GLU A 32 37.77 9.05 -27.05
N ALA A 33 37.69 9.18 -28.37
CA ALA A 33 38.87 9.34 -29.23
C ALA A 33 39.55 10.71 -29.05
N TRP A 34 38.77 11.75 -28.75
CA TRP A 34 39.27 13.12 -28.60
C TRP A 34 39.64 13.50 -27.16
N GLU A 35 39.18 12.75 -26.15
CA GLU A 35 39.55 12.92 -24.74
C GLU A 35 41.07 13.04 -24.51
N PRO A 36 41.93 12.13 -24.99
CA PRO A 36 43.38 12.23 -24.78
C PRO A 36 44.04 13.34 -25.62
N ALA A 37 43.36 13.84 -26.66
CA ALA A 37 43.92 14.81 -27.61
C ALA A 37 43.64 16.27 -27.23
N LEU A 38 42.66 16.52 -26.35
CA LEU A 38 42.20 17.87 -26.01
C LEU A 38 42.69 18.31 -24.62
N PRO A 39 43.01 19.61 -24.44
CA PRO A 39 43.21 20.16 -23.11
C PRO A 39 41.96 19.96 -22.23
N PRO A 40 42.09 19.59 -20.94
CA PRO A 40 40.95 19.26 -20.09
C PRO A 40 39.87 20.35 -20.02
N ALA A 41 40.27 21.62 -19.94
CA ALA A 41 39.34 22.75 -19.92
C ALA A 41 38.54 22.89 -21.22
N LEU A 42 39.17 22.59 -22.36
CA LEU A 42 38.50 22.65 -23.67
C LEU A 42 37.51 21.51 -23.83
N PHE A 43 37.90 20.31 -23.42
CA PHE A 43 37.05 19.13 -23.43
C PHE A 43 35.81 19.31 -22.54
N ALA A 44 35.99 19.82 -21.31
CA ALA A 44 34.87 20.12 -20.41
C ALA A 44 33.93 21.19 -21.02
N SER A 45 34.48 22.24 -21.64
CA SER A 45 33.69 23.26 -22.32
C SER A 45 32.90 22.70 -23.51
N PHE A 46 33.51 21.82 -24.31
CA PHE A 46 32.86 21.13 -25.42
C PHE A 46 31.66 20.28 -24.93
N LEU A 47 31.87 19.46 -23.90
CA LEU A 47 30.78 18.64 -23.34
C LEU A 47 29.63 19.50 -22.80
N ALA A 48 29.95 20.58 -22.08
CA ALA A 48 28.95 21.47 -21.50
C ALA A 48 28.17 22.29 -22.55
N THR A 49 28.75 22.56 -23.72
CA THR A 49 28.15 23.42 -24.77
C THR A 49 27.51 22.64 -25.92
N ALA A 50 28.04 21.47 -26.26
CA ALA A 50 27.56 20.67 -27.39
C ALA A 50 26.69 19.48 -26.96
N ILE A 51 27.15 18.74 -25.95
CA ILE A 51 26.56 17.45 -25.58
C ILE A 51 25.44 17.65 -24.57
N PHE A 52 25.72 18.34 -23.47
CA PHE A 52 24.76 18.51 -22.38
C PHE A 52 23.46 19.22 -22.82
N PRO A 53 23.50 20.32 -23.61
CA PRO A 53 22.26 20.98 -24.05
C PRO A 53 21.42 20.10 -24.99
N ALA A 54 22.07 19.27 -25.82
CA ALA A 54 21.38 18.31 -26.69
C ALA A 54 20.71 17.21 -25.87
N LEU A 55 21.40 16.66 -24.86
CA LEU A 55 20.82 15.69 -23.91
C LEU A 55 19.65 16.29 -23.15
N LYS A 56 19.80 17.50 -22.60
CA LYS A 56 18.75 18.19 -21.88
C LYS A 56 17.50 18.36 -22.75
N THR A 57 17.68 18.84 -23.99
CA THR A 57 16.58 19.01 -24.94
C THR A 57 15.91 17.68 -25.28
N ALA A 58 16.70 16.62 -25.49
CA ALA A 58 16.18 15.29 -25.78
C ALA A 58 15.39 14.68 -24.60
N VAL A 59 15.85 14.89 -23.36
CA VAL A 59 15.14 14.51 -22.11
C VAL A 59 13.86 15.31 -21.94
N ASP A 60 13.90 16.62 -22.17
CA ASP A 60 12.74 17.50 -22.08
C ASP A 60 11.66 17.08 -23.10
N ALA A 61 12.06 16.64 -24.29
CA ALA A 61 11.16 16.11 -25.34
C ALA A 61 10.83 14.61 -25.20
N TRP A 62 11.46 13.87 -24.29
CA TRP A 62 11.29 12.42 -24.16
C TRP A 62 9.96 12.06 -23.50
N ASN A 63 9.31 11.01 -23.99
CA ASN A 63 8.10 10.43 -23.44
C ASN A 63 8.30 8.92 -23.18
N PRO A 64 8.32 8.48 -21.90
CA PRO A 64 8.53 7.08 -21.53
C PRO A 64 7.52 6.08 -22.10
N ARG A 65 6.33 6.52 -22.53
CA ARG A 65 5.29 5.64 -23.07
C ARG A 65 5.32 5.48 -24.58
N LEU A 66 5.86 6.48 -25.28
CA LEU A 66 5.79 6.57 -26.75
C LEU A 66 7.14 6.32 -27.41
N ASP A 67 8.22 6.70 -26.73
CA ASP A 67 9.55 6.56 -27.31
C ASP A 67 10.01 5.09 -27.31
N PRO A 68 10.45 4.56 -28.46
CA PRO A 68 10.85 3.15 -28.58
C PRO A 68 12.23 2.87 -27.98
N VAL A 69 13.07 3.89 -27.83
CA VAL A 69 14.44 3.74 -27.31
C VAL A 69 14.44 4.04 -25.81
N PRO A 70 14.81 3.08 -24.95
CA PRO A 70 14.94 3.31 -23.51
C PRO A 70 15.92 4.44 -23.20
N ILE A 71 15.52 5.34 -22.30
CA ILE A 71 16.29 6.56 -21.97
C ILE A 71 17.70 6.29 -21.44
N HIS A 72 17.88 5.21 -20.69
CA HIS A 72 19.18 4.87 -20.11
C HIS A 72 20.24 4.62 -21.20
N LEU A 73 19.85 4.13 -22.38
CA LEU A 73 20.79 3.79 -23.47
C LEU A 73 21.48 5.00 -24.07
N TRP A 74 20.89 6.19 -23.97
CA TRP A 74 21.47 7.42 -24.52
C TRP A 74 21.82 8.47 -23.47
N VAL A 75 21.47 8.24 -22.19
CA VAL A 75 21.90 9.08 -21.06
C VAL A 75 23.10 8.49 -20.32
N HIS A 76 23.05 7.20 -19.93
CA HIS A 76 24.12 6.58 -19.12
C HIS A 76 25.51 6.53 -19.78
N PRO A 77 25.65 6.41 -21.12
CA PRO A 77 26.98 6.45 -21.73
C PRO A 77 27.78 7.72 -21.41
N TRP A 78 27.12 8.80 -21.01
CA TRP A 78 27.74 10.08 -20.68
C TRP A 78 28.16 10.21 -19.21
N THR A 79 27.80 9.26 -18.35
CA THR A 79 28.14 9.26 -16.93
C THR A 79 29.64 9.43 -16.65
N PRO A 80 30.58 8.81 -17.39
CA PRO A 80 32.01 8.97 -17.12
C PRO A 80 32.52 10.43 -17.18
N TRP A 81 31.91 11.26 -18.02
CA TRP A 81 32.35 12.65 -18.22
C TRP A 81 31.41 13.71 -17.65
N LEU A 82 30.11 13.40 -17.50
CA LEU A 82 29.07 14.38 -17.15
C LEU A 82 28.26 13.99 -15.90
N ALA A 83 28.75 13.09 -15.04
CA ALA A 83 28.03 12.61 -13.86
C ALA A 83 27.33 13.73 -13.06
N ASP A 84 28.06 14.80 -12.72
CA ASP A 84 27.53 15.92 -11.92
C ASP A 84 26.45 16.72 -12.68
N GLN A 85 26.66 16.99 -13.96
CA GLN A 85 25.70 17.74 -14.78
C GLN A 85 24.45 16.91 -15.07
N LEU A 86 24.59 15.59 -15.23
CA LEU A 86 23.45 14.68 -15.43
C LEU A 86 22.52 14.64 -14.22
N GLU A 87 23.00 14.95 -12.99
CA GLU A 87 22.14 15.07 -11.82
C GLU A 87 21.00 16.08 -12.03
N ASP A 88 21.22 17.13 -12.82
CA ASP A 88 20.20 18.14 -13.14
C ASP A 88 19.07 17.59 -14.03
N LEU A 89 19.32 16.51 -14.78
CA LEU A 89 18.33 15.87 -15.65
C LEU A 89 17.47 14.84 -14.89
N TYR A 90 18.00 14.25 -13.83
CA TYR A 90 17.32 13.18 -13.08
C TYR A 90 15.97 13.57 -12.47
N PRO A 91 15.74 14.80 -11.96
CA PRO A 91 14.40 15.23 -11.53
C PRO A 91 13.36 15.15 -12.64
N THR A 92 13.68 15.65 -13.84
CA THR A 92 12.77 15.63 -15.00
C THR A 92 12.47 14.20 -15.45
N ILE A 93 13.49 13.34 -15.50
CA ILE A 93 13.35 11.93 -15.86
C ILE A 93 12.45 11.22 -14.85
N ARG A 94 12.72 11.35 -13.54
CA ARG A 94 11.89 10.76 -12.47
C ARG A 94 10.46 11.26 -12.50
N TYR A 95 10.24 12.54 -12.78
CA TYR A 95 8.90 13.10 -12.91
C TYR A 95 8.15 12.45 -14.08
N LYS A 96 8.75 12.41 -15.27
CA LYS A 96 8.15 11.79 -16.47
C LYS A 96 7.87 10.30 -16.27
N ILE A 97 8.81 9.55 -15.68
CA ILE A 97 8.60 8.14 -15.31
C ILE A 97 7.45 8.02 -14.31
N GLY A 98 7.42 8.85 -13.27
CA GLY A 98 6.35 8.85 -12.27
C GLY A 98 4.97 9.09 -12.87
N VAL A 99 4.85 10.03 -13.81
CA VAL A 99 3.61 10.27 -14.57
C VAL A 99 3.27 9.05 -15.43
N ALA A 100 4.25 8.45 -16.10
CA ALA A 100 4.04 7.26 -16.91
C ALA A 100 3.47 6.10 -16.09
N LEU A 101 4.03 5.90 -14.90
CA LEU A 101 3.63 4.84 -13.97
C LEU A 101 2.23 5.05 -13.37
N GLN A 102 1.58 6.22 -13.51
CA GLN A 102 0.21 6.42 -13.02
C GLN A 102 -0.82 5.53 -13.72
N GLU A 103 -0.60 5.15 -14.98
CA GLU A 103 -1.48 4.25 -15.73
C GLU A 103 -0.91 2.84 -15.91
N TRP A 104 0.32 2.61 -15.42
CA TRP A 104 0.96 1.29 -15.47
C TRP A 104 0.21 0.23 -14.66
N HIS A 105 0.27 -1.03 -15.10
CA HIS A 105 -0.33 -2.18 -14.42
C HIS A 105 0.75 -3.18 -13.98
N PRO A 106 0.66 -3.78 -12.76
CA PRO A 106 1.63 -4.75 -12.23
C PRO A 106 2.08 -5.87 -13.16
N SER A 107 1.19 -6.36 -14.02
CA SER A 107 1.48 -7.45 -14.97
C SER A 107 2.36 -7.03 -16.15
N ASP A 108 2.58 -5.73 -16.36
CA ASP A 108 3.43 -5.23 -17.44
C ASP A 108 4.91 -5.15 -16.98
N PRO A 109 5.81 -5.98 -17.54
CA PRO A 109 7.23 -5.99 -17.16
C PRO A 109 8.00 -4.76 -17.63
N SER A 110 7.43 -3.92 -18.52
CA SER A 110 8.12 -2.77 -19.12
C SER A 110 8.62 -1.77 -18.08
N ALA A 111 7.86 -1.54 -17.00
CA ALA A 111 8.23 -0.60 -15.95
C ALA A 111 9.47 -1.05 -15.17
N LEU A 112 9.59 -2.34 -14.86
CA LEU A 112 10.76 -2.88 -14.18
C LEU A 112 11.99 -2.80 -15.08
N ALA A 113 11.85 -3.16 -16.36
CA ALA A 113 12.93 -3.02 -17.34
C ALA A 113 13.37 -1.56 -17.54
N LEU A 114 12.43 -0.61 -17.46
CA LEU A 114 12.72 0.82 -17.53
C LEU A 114 13.48 1.32 -16.28
N LEU A 115 13.12 0.85 -15.09
CA LEU A 115 13.67 1.34 -13.81
C LEU A 115 14.94 0.62 -13.35
N SER A 116 15.11 -0.66 -13.69
CA SER A 116 16.26 -1.47 -13.27
C SER A 116 17.62 -0.81 -13.57
N PRO A 117 17.87 -0.24 -14.76
CA PRO A 117 19.15 0.44 -15.04
C PRO A 117 19.40 1.65 -14.15
N TRP A 118 18.36 2.26 -13.59
CA TRP A 118 18.45 3.47 -12.76
C TRP A 118 18.63 3.17 -11.28
N ALA A 119 18.61 1.90 -10.86
CA ALA A 119 18.72 1.49 -9.47
C ALA A 119 20.00 2.02 -8.80
N ASP A 120 21.13 1.95 -9.52
CA ASP A 120 22.43 2.42 -9.02
C ASP A 120 22.73 3.89 -9.38
N VAL A 121 21.93 4.49 -10.27
CA VAL A 121 22.13 5.88 -10.74
C VAL A 121 21.36 6.87 -9.89
N PHE A 122 20.12 6.55 -9.50
CA PHE A 122 19.35 7.40 -8.62
C PHE A 122 19.78 7.23 -7.17
N LYS A 123 19.86 8.36 -6.45
CA LYS A 123 20.08 8.34 -4.99
C LYS A 123 19.03 7.43 -4.33
N PRO A 124 19.39 6.54 -3.39
CA PRO A 124 18.47 5.53 -2.85
C PRO A 124 17.13 6.10 -2.36
N LEU A 125 17.18 7.23 -1.65
CA LEU A 125 15.99 7.93 -1.14
C LEU A 125 15.03 8.34 -2.27
N HIS A 126 15.55 8.77 -3.40
CA HIS A 126 14.76 9.21 -4.54
C HIS A 126 14.13 8.04 -5.30
N MET A 127 14.87 6.94 -5.45
CA MET A 127 14.34 5.71 -6.04
C MET A 127 13.23 5.14 -5.14
N GLU A 128 13.50 5.02 -3.85
CA GLU A 128 12.52 4.57 -2.85
C GLU A 128 11.25 5.41 -2.91
N ALA A 129 11.35 6.74 -2.83
CA ALA A 129 10.17 7.62 -2.88
C ALA A 129 9.35 7.45 -4.17
N LEU A 130 10.00 7.22 -5.32
CA LEU A 130 9.32 6.93 -6.58
C LEU A 130 8.56 5.60 -6.51
N LEU A 131 9.21 4.54 -6.03
CA LEU A 131 8.62 3.21 -5.92
C LEU A 131 7.45 3.16 -4.92
N VAL A 132 7.60 3.78 -3.74
CA VAL A 132 6.54 3.91 -2.74
C VAL A 132 5.31 4.61 -3.30
N ARG A 133 5.54 5.67 -4.09
CA ARG A 133 4.44 6.49 -4.60
C ARG A 133 3.73 5.85 -5.78
N CYS A 134 4.48 5.23 -6.69
CA CYS A 134 3.96 4.88 -8.02
C CYS A 134 3.79 3.36 -8.23
N VAL A 135 4.62 2.53 -7.60
CA VAL A 135 4.69 1.08 -7.89
C VAL A 135 4.05 0.26 -6.76
N LEU A 136 4.54 0.42 -5.52
CA LEU A 136 4.13 -0.39 -4.37
C LEU A 136 2.62 -0.37 -4.10
N PRO A 137 1.88 0.76 -4.20
CA PRO A 137 0.44 0.77 -3.94
C PRO A 137 -0.34 -0.10 -4.93
N LYS A 138 0.13 -0.17 -6.18
CA LYS A 138 -0.50 -0.99 -7.23
C LYS A 138 -0.17 -2.46 -7.07
N LEU A 139 1.07 -2.78 -6.68
CA LEU A 139 1.46 -4.13 -6.31
C LEU A 139 0.65 -4.63 -5.11
N ALA A 140 0.50 -3.79 -4.08
CA ALA A 140 -0.32 -4.07 -2.90
C ALA A 140 -1.78 -4.36 -3.28
N LEU A 141 -2.36 -3.52 -4.14
CA LEU A 141 -3.71 -3.71 -4.65
C LEU A 141 -3.86 -5.03 -5.44
N GLY A 142 -2.91 -5.33 -6.34
CA GLY A 142 -2.90 -6.59 -7.09
C GLY A 142 -2.78 -7.80 -6.18
N LEU A 143 -1.94 -7.72 -5.15
CA LEU A 143 -1.76 -8.76 -4.15
C LEU A 143 -3.04 -8.94 -3.31
N ARG A 144 -3.69 -7.85 -2.90
CA ARG A 144 -4.94 -7.84 -2.12
C ARG A 144 -6.10 -8.53 -2.85
N HIS A 145 -6.21 -8.34 -4.16
CA HIS A 145 -7.27 -8.95 -4.96
C HIS A 145 -6.94 -10.36 -5.46
N MET A 146 -5.69 -10.80 -5.33
CA MET A 146 -5.29 -12.16 -5.71
C MET A 146 -6.06 -13.20 -4.87
N PRO A 147 -6.76 -14.17 -5.50
CA PRO A 147 -7.44 -15.23 -4.78
C PRO A 147 -6.42 -16.24 -4.22
N ILE A 148 -6.58 -16.60 -2.95
CA ILE A 148 -5.79 -17.66 -2.31
C ILE A 148 -6.69 -18.88 -2.18
N ASN A 149 -6.61 -19.78 -3.16
CA ASN A 149 -7.41 -21.00 -3.18
C ASN A 149 -6.47 -22.23 -3.22
N PRO A 150 -6.56 -23.17 -2.26
CA PRO A 150 -5.77 -24.39 -2.27
C PRO A 150 -5.94 -25.26 -3.52
N ALA A 151 -7.14 -25.31 -4.10
CA ALA A 151 -7.46 -26.14 -5.26
C ALA A 151 -7.03 -25.52 -6.60
N ASN A 152 -6.96 -24.19 -6.68
CA ASN A 152 -6.57 -23.48 -7.90
C ASN A 152 -5.81 -22.19 -7.57
N GLN A 153 -4.48 -22.25 -7.63
CA GLN A 153 -3.63 -21.11 -7.28
C GLN A 153 -3.36 -20.23 -8.51
N VAL A 154 -3.78 -18.97 -8.44
CA VAL A 154 -3.42 -17.94 -9.43
C VAL A 154 -2.25 -17.14 -8.86
N LEU A 155 -1.07 -17.28 -9.49
CA LEU A 155 0.19 -16.73 -8.97
C LEU A 155 0.62 -15.42 -9.63
N ASP A 156 -0.13 -14.89 -10.59
CA ASP A 156 0.32 -13.73 -11.39
C ASP A 156 0.52 -12.48 -10.54
N GLY A 157 -0.39 -12.19 -9.60
CA GLY A 157 -0.24 -11.10 -8.65
C GLY A 157 1.01 -11.27 -7.77
N PHE A 158 1.23 -12.48 -7.26
CA PHE A 158 2.40 -12.83 -6.45
C PHE A 158 3.71 -12.68 -7.25
N ARG A 159 3.78 -13.25 -8.45
CA ARG A 159 4.95 -13.19 -9.34
C ARG A 159 5.28 -11.75 -9.72
N SER A 160 4.26 -10.94 -9.97
CA SER A 160 4.41 -9.50 -10.24
C SER A 160 5.04 -8.79 -9.06
N CYS A 161 4.73 -9.14 -7.80
CA CYS A 161 5.39 -8.56 -6.62
C CYS A 161 6.82 -9.06 -6.44
N VAL A 162 7.06 -10.36 -6.63
CA VAL A 162 8.38 -10.99 -6.45
C VAL A 162 9.40 -10.46 -7.46
N ALA A 163 8.97 -10.11 -8.67
CA ALA A 163 9.84 -9.53 -9.69
C ALA A 163 10.54 -8.23 -9.23
N TRP A 164 10.00 -7.52 -8.23
CA TRP A 164 10.56 -6.27 -7.72
C TRP A 164 11.49 -6.45 -6.52
N VAL A 165 11.76 -7.68 -6.05
CA VAL A 165 12.55 -7.93 -4.84
C VAL A 165 13.97 -7.34 -4.92
N ASP A 166 14.57 -7.33 -6.11
CA ASP A 166 15.94 -6.83 -6.29
C ASP A 166 16.00 -5.30 -6.48
N THR A 167 14.88 -4.65 -6.83
CA THR A 167 14.86 -3.21 -7.13
C THR A 167 14.14 -2.38 -6.07
N ALA A 168 13.14 -2.94 -5.40
CA ALA A 168 12.34 -2.23 -4.40
C ALA A 168 12.86 -2.46 -2.98
N PRO A 169 12.64 -1.52 -2.06
CA PRO A 169 13.07 -1.66 -0.66
C PRO A 169 12.44 -2.91 -0.01
N LEU A 170 13.29 -3.86 0.38
CA LEU A 170 12.86 -5.16 0.91
C LEU A 170 11.94 -5.03 2.12
N ASN A 171 12.22 -4.09 3.03
CA ASN A 171 11.38 -3.85 4.21
C ASN A 171 9.96 -3.39 3.85
N GLN A 172 9.80 -2.60 2.78
CA GLN A 172 8.49 -2.16 2.34
C GLN A 172 7.72 -3.25 1.62
N LEU A 173 8.39 -4.04 0.77
CA LEU A 173 7.80 -5.25 0.19
C LEU A 173 7.35 -6.23 1.28
N ALA A 174 8.20 -6.49 2.28
CA ALA A 174 7.85 -7.34 3.40
C ALA A 174 6.62 -6.82 4.18
N SER A 175 6.55 -5.51 4.42
CA SER A 175 5.39 -4.87 5.08
C SER A 175 4.11 -5.00 4.25
N MET A 176 4.23 -4.90 2.92
CA MET A 176 3.11 -5.10 2.01
C MET A 176 2.59 -6.54 2.08
N PHE A 177 3.48 -7.54 2.07
CA PHE A 177 3.08 -8.94 2.23
C PHE A 177 2.47 -9.24 3.61
N GLU A 178 3.04 -8.65 4.67
CA GLU A 178 2.53 -8.72 6.05
C GLU A 178 1.08 -8.26 6.16
N VAL A 179 0.70 -7.19 5.47
CA VAL A 179 -0.66 -6.62 5.55
C VAL A 179 -1.60 -7.27 4.54
N GLU A 180 -1.21 -7.40 3.27
CA GLU A 180 -2.14 -7.72 2.18
C GLU A 180 -2.26 -9.22 1.88
N PHE A 181 -1.23 -10.02 2.18
CA PHE A 181 -1.18 -11.44 1.82
C PHE A 181 -1.34 -12.37 3.03
N PHE A 182 -0.46 -12.27 4.02
CA PHE A 182 -0.37 -13.26 5.09
C PHE A 182 -1.64 -13.44 5.94
N PRO A 183 -2.40 -12.40 6.29
CA PRO A 183 -3.64 -12.56 7.06
C PRO A 183 -4.66 -13.46 6.35
N ARG A 184 -4.87 -13.22 5.05
CA ARG A 184 -5.78 -14.02 4.22
C ARG A 184 -5.24 -15.42 3.99
N TRP A 185 -3.93 -15.55 3.76
CA TRP A 185 -3.28 -16.84 3.59
C TRP A 185 -3.43 -17.73 4.84
N LEU A 186 -3.19 -17.18 6.03
CA LEU A 186 -3.41 -17.89 7.30
C LEU A 186 -4.89 -18.18 7.56
N GLN A 187 -5.80 -17.30 7.16
CA GLN A 187 -7.23 -17.53 7.29
C GLN A 187 -7.70 -18.74 6.45
N VAL A 188 -7.21 -18.85 5.21
CA VAL A 188 -7.48 -20.01 4.34
C VAL A 188 -6.94 -21.29 4.98
N LEU A 189 -5.72 -21.25 5.50
CA LEU A 189 -5.13 -22.39 6.22
C LEU A 189 -5.97 -22.78 7.45
N PHE A 190 -6.37 -21.80 8.27
CA PHE A 190 -7.22 -22.03 9.43
C PHE A 190 -8.54 -22.69 9.04
N GLN A 191 -9.24 -22.13 8.06
CA GLN A 191 -10.52 -22.65 7.59
C GLN A 191 -10.38 -24.09 7.11
N TRP A 192 -9.36 -24.39 6.31
CA TRP A 192 -9.10 -25.73 5.80
C TRP A 192 -8.80 -26.73 6.93
N LEU A 193 -7.99 -26.32 7.90
CA LEU A 193 -7.67 -27.15 9.08
C LEU A 193 -8.90 -27.46 9.96
N THR A 194 -9.91 -26.58 9.96
CA THR A 194 -11.15 -26.79 10.71
C THR A 194 -12.21 -27.63 9.98
N SER A 195 -12.08 -27.83 8.66
CA SER A 195 -13.08 -28.49 7.81
C SER A 195 -12.63 -29.87 7.33
N HIS A 196 -12.19 -30.74 8.23
CA HIS A 196 -11.67 -32.09 7.96
C HIS A 196 -10.52 -32.12 6.91
N PRO A 197 -9.30 -31.69 7.29
CA PRO A 197 -8.18 -31.57 6.36
C PRO A 197 -7.55 -32.92 5.98
N ASP A 198 -7.10 -33.04 4.74
CA ASP A 198 -6.01 -33.96 4.38
C ASP A 198 -4.67 -33.30 4.74
N TYR A 199 -4.01 -33.81 5.78
CA TYR A 199 -2.77 -33.24 6.29
C TYR A 199 -1.61 -33.30 5.28
N GLU A 200 -1.60 -34.27 4.37
CA GLU A 200 -0.57 -34.37 3.33
C GLU A 200 -0.74 -33.24 2.30
N GLU A 201 -1.98 -32.99 1.88
CA GLU A 201 -2.29 -31.88 0.98
C GLU A 201 -1.98 -30.51 1.60
N VAL A 202 -2.36 -30.30 2.87
CA VAL A 202 -2.06 -29.06 3.60
C VAL A 202 -0.55 -28.84 3.70
N THR A 203 0.21 -29.89 4.00
CA THR A 203 1.68 -29.82 4.10
C THR A 203 2.31 -29.48 2.75
N ARG A 204 1.86 -30.13 1.67
CA ARG A 204 2.32 -29.84 0.31
C ARG A 204 2.01 -28.40 -0.10
N TRP A 205 0.80 -27.92 0.22
CA TRP A 205 0.39 -26.55 -0.05
C TRP A 205 1.27 -25.53 0.68
N TYR A 206 1.57 -25.76 1.97
CA TYR A 206 2.48 -24.91 2.75
C TYR A 206 3.89 -24.88 2.15
N LEU A 207 4.46 -26.05 1.83
CA LEU A 207 5.82 -26.15 1.28
C LEU A 207 5.92 -25.49 -0.09
N ASN A 208 4.90 -25.67 -0.94
CA ASN A 208 4.81 -25.01 -2.24
C ASN A 208 4.83 -23.49 -2.07
N TRP A 209 3.96 -22.92 -1.23
CA TRP A 209 3.99 -21.48 -0.96
C TRP A 209 5.34 -21.02 -0.44
N LYS A 210 5.91 -21.68 0.56
CA LYS A 210 7.22 -21.32 1.12
C LYS A 210 8.32 -21.34 0.06
N SER A 211 8.29 -22.29 -0.89
CA SER A 211 9.27 -22.39 -1.97
C SER A 211 9.17 -21.26 -3.01
N LEU A 212 8.00 -20.62 -3.14
CA LEU A 212 7.79 -19.51 -4.08
C LEU A 212 8.37 -18.18 -3.58
N PHE A 213 8.61 -18.04 -2.27
CA PHE A 213 9.20 -16.82 -1.72
C PHE A 213 10.72 -16.81 -1.93
N PRO A 214 11.29 -15.72 -2.48
CA PRO A 214 12.73 -15.56 -2.55
C PRO A 214 13.38 -15.63 -1.17
N PRO A 215 14.60 -16.19 -1.04
CA PRO A 215 15.26 -16.36 0.26
C PRO A 215 15.37 -15.07 1.08
N ALA A 216 15.66 -13.93 0.40
CA ALA A 216 15.76 -12.62 1.04
C ALA A 216 14.43 -12.19 1.70
N LEU A 217 13.30 -12.44 1.04
CA LEU A 217 11.98 -12.09 1.56
C LEU A 217 11.50 -13.10 2.61
N ALA A 218 11.75 -14.40 2.40
CA ALA A 218 11.36 -15.46 3.33
C ALA A 218 12.11 -15.36 4.68
N ALA A 219 13.38 -14.91 4.66
CA ALA A 219 14.19 -14.73 5.86
C ALA A 219 13.91 -13.40 6.60
N HIS A 220 13.13 -12.49 6.02
CA HIS A 220 12.87 -11.17 6.58
C HIS A 220 12.10 -11.26 7.91
N ASP A 221 12.45 -10.42 8.89
CA ASP A 221 11.91 -10.46 10.26
C ASP A 221 10.39 -10.29 10.36
N LYS A 222 9.80 -9.56 9.41
CA LYS A 222 8.34 -9.39 9.29
C LYS A 222 7.62 -10.60 8.69
N VAL A 223 8.29 -11.38 7.86
CA VAL A 223 7.70 -12.47 7.08
C VAL A 223 7.81 -13.80 7.82
N LYS A 224 8.99 -14.08 8.38
CA LYS A 224 9.29 -15.31 9.11
C LYS A 224 8.26 -15.69 10.18
N PRO A 225 7.72 -14.77 11.02
CA PRO A 225 6.72 -15.11 12.04
C PRO A 225 5.44 -15.71 11.47
N PHE A 226 5.00 -15.32 10.27
CA PHE A 226 3.81 -15.88 9.64
C PHE A 226 3.99 -17.34 9.23
N PHE A 227 5.18 -17.70 8.72
CA PHE A 227 5.50 -19.09 8.41
C PHE A 227 5.61 -19.96 9.66
N THR A 228 6.18 -19.43 10.74
CA THR A 228 6.21 -20.13 12.04
C THR A 228 4.79 -20.33 12.57
N ARG A 229 3.96 -19.29 12.54
CA ARG A 229 2.57 -19.36 13.00
C ARG A 229 1.73 -20.38 12.22
N ALA A 230 1.92 -20.47 10.90
CA ALA A 230 1.26 -21.48 10.09
C ALA A 230 1.64 -22.91 10.50
N LEU A 231 2.94 -23.15 10.76
CA LEU A 231 3.41 -24.45 11.27
C LEU A 231 2.82 -24.77 12.64
N ASP A 232 2.78 -23.79 13.55
CA ASP A 232 2.17 -23.97 14.87
C ASP A 232 0.68 -24.34 14.76
N MET A 233 -0.06 -23.69 13.84
CA MET A 233 -1.46 -24.03 13.58
C MET A 233 -1.61 -25.48 13.07
N MET A 234 -0.76 -25.92 12.14
CA MET A 234 -0.78 -27.30 11.64
C MET A 234 -0.46 -28.30 12.75
N ASN A 235 0.58 -28.04 13.55
CA ASN A 235 1.01 -28.92 14.66
C ASN A 235 -0.06 -29.03 15.76
N ASN A 236 -0.73 -27.93 16.11
CA ASN A 236 -1.77 -27.92 17.15
C ASN A 236 -2.98 -28.78 16.77
N VAL A 237 -3.36 -28.80 15.48
CA VAL A 237 -4.46 -29.63 14.98
C VAL A 237 -4.10 -31.11 15.02
N VAL A 238 -2.89 -31.45 14.57
CA VAL A 238 -2.38 -32.83 14.63
C VAL A 238 -2.28 -33.32 16.08
N ALA A 239 -1.93 -32.45 17.02
CA ALA A 239 -1.88 -32.74 18.45
C ALA A 239 -3.26 -32.81 19.14
N GLY A 240 -4.37 -32.59 18.41
CA GLY A 240 -5.72 -32.64 18.95
C GLY A 240 -6.12 -31.45 19.83
N ALA A 241 -5.35 -30.36 19.80
CA ALA A 241 -5.65 -29.14 20.56
C ALA A 241 -6.64 -28.25 19.77
N HIS A 242 -7.64 -27.70 20.45
CA HIS A 242 -8.52 -26.68 19.86
C HIS A 242 -7.70 -25.43 19.47
N ILE A 243 -7.62 -25.13 18.17
CA ILE A 243 -6.89 -23.98 17.59
C ILE A 243 -7.36 -22.61 18.16
N ILE A 244 -8.51 -22.60 18.83
CA ILE A 244 -9.28 -21.43 19.30
C ILE A 244 -8.45 -20.48 20.18
N GLY A 245 -7.38 -20.94 20.84
CA GLY A 245 -6.52 -20.09 21.70
C GLY A 245 -5.37 -19.34 21.01
N SER A 246 -4.97 -19.72 19.78
CA SER A 246 -3.71 -19.23 19.15
C SER A 246 -3.91 -18.29 17.95
N TYR A 247 -5.10 -18.31 17.33
CA TYR A 247 -5.44 -17.46 16.20
C TYR A 247 -6.43 -16.37 16.61
N VAL A 248 -5.93 -15.27 17.19
CA VAL A 248 -6.70 -14.02 17.27
C VAL A 248 -6.66 -13.38 15.88
N GLN A 249 -7.84 -13.19 15.26
CA GLN A 249 -7.99 -12.50 13.99
C GLN A 249 -7.36 -11.09 14.09
N PRO A 250 -6.55 -10.66 13.10
CA PRO A 250 -6.09 -9.28 13.04
C PRO A 250 -7.31 -8.37 12.87
N GLY A 251 -7.65 -7.64 13.92
CA GLY A 251 -8.90 -6.91 14.12
C GLY A 251 -9.44 -7.00 15.55
N THR A 252 -9.07 -8.03 16.32
CA THR A 252 -9.46 -8.18 17.73
C THR A 252 -8.39 -7.75 18.75
N GLN A 253 -7.15 -7.50 18.32
CA GLN A 253 -6.05 -7.11 19.22
C GLN A 253 -6.18 -5.67 19.75
N GLU A 254 -6.78 -4.76 19.00
CA GLU A 254 -6.95 -3.38 19.45
C GLU A 254 -7.84 -3.33 20.70
N ASN A 255 -8.93 -4.11 20.73
CA ASN A 255 -9.87 -4.15 21.86
C ASN A 255 -9.32 -4.80 23.15
N LEU A 256 -8.41 -5.77 23.04
CA LEU A 256 -7.82 -6.43 24.22
C LEU A 256 -6.83 -5.52 24.98
N THR A 257 -6.17 -4.62 24.25
CA THR A 257 -5.21 -3.67 24.84
C THR A 257 -5.93 -2.56 25.61
N TYR A 258 -7.08 -2.10 25.11
CA TYR A 258 -7.94 -1.14 25.81
C TYR A 258 -8.54 -1.73 27.11
N LEU A 259 -8.93 -3.00 27.12
CA LEU A 259 -9.51 -3.65 28.30
C LEU A 259 -8.50 -3.81 29.45
N ARG A 260 -7.26 -4.20 29.15
CA ARG A 260 -6.20 -4.28 30.19
C ARG A 260 -5.82 -2.93 30.78
N VAL A 261 -5.77 -1.89 29.96
CA VAL A 261 -5.46 -0.51 30.43
C VAL A 261 -6.64 0.08 31.21
N ALA A 262 -7.88 -0.30 30.87
CA ALA A 262 -9.07 0.10 31.61
C ALA A 262 -9.17 -0.61 32.97
N GLU A 263 -8.87 -1.91 33.06
CA GLU A 263 -8.88 -2.67 34.32
C GLU A 263 -7.81 -2.20 35.31
N GLN A 264 -6.64 -1.78 34.83
CA GLN A 264 -5.58 -1.21 35.69
C GLN A 264 -5.90 0.18 36.25
N ARG A 265 -6.87 0.91 35.65
CA ARG A 265 -7.27 2.25 36.10
C ARG A 265 -8.42 2.26 37.11
N SER A 266 -9.10 1.14 37.33
CA SER A 266 -10.27 1.05 38.22
C SER A 266 -9.96 0.69 39.69
N GLY A 267 -8.69 0.60 40.09
CA GLY A 267 -8.31 0.23 41.46
C GLY A 267 -7.41 1.25 42.17
N GLY A 268 -7.99 2.29 42.79
CA GLY A 268 -7.30 3.15 43.75
C GLY A 268 -8.00 4.48 44.05
N PRO A 269 -8.22 4.87 45.34
CA PRO A 269 -8.89 6.12 45.69
C PRO A 269 -7.93 7.34 45.65
N GLY A 270 -8.44 8.51 45.23
CA GLY A 270 -7.68 9.78 45.05
C GLY A 270 -7.15 10.43 46.34
N PRO A 271 -6.62 11.69 46.35
CA PRO A 271 -7.04 12.84 45.53
C PRO A 271 -5.96 13.88 45.09
N ALA A 272 -6.42 14.91 44.38
CA ALA A 272 -6.03 16.34 44.43
C ALA A 272 -4.99 16.97 43.45
N GLN A 273 -5.43 18.12 42.93
CA GLN A 273 -4.71 19.39 42.63
C GLN A 273 -4.23 19.75 41.20
N GLN A 274 -4.86 20.84 40.73
CA GLN A 274 -4.32 22.05 40.07
C GLN A 274 -4.19 22.13 38.54
N GLN A 275 -5.08 22.94 37.96
CA GLN A 275 -4.81 23.82 36.81
C GLN A 275 -5.11 25.27 37.23
N PRO A 276 -4.35 26.25 36.73
CA PRO A 276 -4.85 27.61 36.59
C PRO A 276 -4.96 28.07 35.12
N ALA A 277 -6.14 28.58 34.82
CA ALA A 277 -6.45 29.86 34.15
C ALA A 277 -5.86 30.20 32.77
N ALA A 278 -6.77 30.40 31.80
CA ALA A 278 -6.87 31.67 31.05
C ALA A 278 -8.26 31.83 30.39
N ARG A 279 -9.09 32.64 31.05
CA ARG A 279 -10.16 33.51 30.51
C ARG A 279 -9.50 34.56 29.57
N LEU A 280 -10.06 35.21 28.55
CA LEU A 280 -11.40 35.66 28.11
C LEU A 280 -11.22 36.19 26.67
N ALA A 281 -12.22 36.07 25.80
CA ALA A 281 -12.70 37.17 24.94
C ALA A 281 -13.90 36.71 24.10
N LEU A 282 -15.03 37.33 24.40
CA LEU A 282 -16.31 37.25 23.70
C LEU A 282 -16.31 38.37 22.64
N GLU A 283 -16.78 38.10 21.42
CA GLU A 283 -17.84 38.86 20.71
C GLU A 283 -17.73 38.93 19.17
N ALA A 284 -18.94 38.86 18.59
CA ALA A 284 -19.40 39.36 17.29
C ALA A 284 -19.20 38.51 16.01
N GLY A 285 -20.34 38.20 15.35
CA GLY A 285 -20.38 37.93 13.91
C GLY A 285 -21.42 36.91 13.43
N LYS A 286 -22.68 37.33 13.23
CA LYS A 286 -23.68 36.58 12.44
C LYS A 286 -23.37 36.74 10.94
N ALA A 287 -23.18 35.63 10.20
CA ALA A 287 -23.61 35.49 8.80
C ALA A 287 -23.41 34.05 8.29
N LYS A 288 -24.40 33.56 7.53
CA LYS A 288 -24.49 32.24 6.91
C LYS A 288 -23.41 32.01 5.84
N VAL A 289 -22.71 30.87 5.88
CA VAL A 289 -22.14 30.18 4.71
C VAL A 289 -22.31 28.67 4.88
N LYS A 290 -22.72 28.02 3.79
CA LYS A 290 -22.99 26.58 3.63
C LYS A 290 -21.79 25.73 4.05
N LEU A 291 -22.02 24.75 4.93
CA LEU A 291 -21.11 23.64 5.21
C LEU A 291 -21.73 22.35 4.65
N ALA A 292 -20.95 21.67 3.82
CA ALA A 292 -21.18 20.31 3.36
C ALA A 292 -21.28 19.33 4.55
N PRO A 293 -21.95 18.17 4.39
CA PRO A 293 -22.05 17.19 5.46
C PRO A 293 -20.69 16.49 5.68
N ALA A 294 -20.27 16.45 6.94
CA ALA A 294 -19.23 15.54 7.46
C ALA A 294 -19.86 14.15 7.74
N PRO A 295 -19.05 13.08 7.95
CA PRO A 295 -19.39 11.70 7.59
C PRO A 295 -20.47 11.13 8.49
N GLY A 296 -21.68 11.00 7.96
CA GLY A 296 -22.86 10.58 8.71
C GLY A 296 -23.88 9.78 7.91
N ASP A 297 -23.50 9.11 6.83
CA ASP A 297 -24.46 8.44 5.93
C ASP A 297 -24.48 6.89 6.02
N ASP A 298 -23.55 6.27 6.75
CA ASP A 298 -23.52 4.80 6.88
C ASP A 298 -24.58 4.25 7.84
N THR A 299 -25.12 5.08 8.73
CA THR A 299 -26.16 4.69 9.70
C THR A 299 -27.55 4.68 9.10
N VAL A 300 -27.79 5.50 8.06
CA VAL A 300 -29.06 5.55 7.33
C VAL A 300 -29.24 4.28 6.50
N SER A 301 -28.20 3.86 5.78
CA SER A 301 -28.22 2.61 4.99
C SER A 301 -28.40 1.34 5.85
N PHE A 302 -27.74 1.27 7.03
CA PHE A 302 -27.91 0.13 7.94
C PHE A 302 -29.29 0.10 8.60
N LYS A 303 -29.86 1.27 8.92
CA LYS A 303 -31.23 1.40 9.44
C LYS A 303 -32.26 0.93 8.41
N GLU A 304 -32.11 1.33 7.15
CA GLU A 304 -32.99 0.88 6.05
C GLU A 304 -32.92 -0.63 5.84
N ALA A 305 -31.73 -1.23 5.90
CA ALA A 305 -31.57 -2.69 5.83
C ALA A 305 -32.26 -3.41 6.99
N LEU A 306 -32.22 -2.83 8.20
CA LEU A 306 -32.89 -3.39 9.38
C LEU A 306 -34.42 -3.23 9.30
N GLU A 307 -34.91 -2.12 8.71
CA GLU A 307 -36.33 -1.90 8.43
C GLU A 307 -36.86 -2.90 7.40
N GLN A 308 -36.10 -3.12 6.32
CA GLN A 308 -36.45 -4.10 5.28
C GLN A 308 -36.46 -5.52 5.85
N LEU A 309 -35.47 -5.89 6.67
CA LEU A 309 -35.42 -7.20 7.34
C LEU A 309 -36.60 -7.39 8.32
N ALA A 310 -37.01 -6.33 9.03
CA ALA A 310 -38.19 -6.38 9.87
C ALA A 310 -39.44 -6.66 9.03
N GLN A 311 -39.59 -5.94 7.92
CA GLN A 311 -40.73 -6.04 7.01
C GLN A 311 -40.84 -7.43 6.36
N ASP A 312 -39.72 -8.01 5.91
CA ASP A 312 -39.64 -9.36 5.33
C ASP A 312 -40.08 -10.45 6.30
N HIS A 313 -40.04 -10.16 7.61
CA HIS A 313 -40.42 -11.07 8.67
C HIS A 313 -41.72 -10.69 9.39
N GLY A 314 -42.48 -9.73 8.87
CA GLY A 314 -43.76 -9.28 9.43
C GLY A 314 -43.62 -8.52 10.75
N LEU A 315 -42.45 -7.96 11.03
CA LEU A 315 -42.12 -7.17 12.22
C LEU A 315 -42.02 -5.69 11.85
N VAL A 316 -42.21 -4.80 12.84
CA VAL A 316 -42.12 -3.35 12.63
C VAL A 316 -40.97 -2.79 13.46
N LEU A 317 -40.15 -1.94 12.83
CA LEU A 317 -39.16 -1.11 13.52
C LEU A 317 -39.80 0.25 13.85
N LEU A 318 -40.04 0.54 15.14
CA LEU A 318 -40.60 1.82 15.59
C LEU A 318 -39.61 2.59 16.48
N PRO A 319 -39.33 3.87 16.24
CA PRO A 319 -38.53 4.67 17.16
C PRO A 319 -39.27 4.88 18.48
N LYS A 320 -38.56 4.81 19.61
CA LYS A 320 -39.10 5.17 20.93
C LYS A 320 -38.64 6.59 21.31
N PRO A 321 -39.38 7.64 20.92
CA PRO A 321 -38.98 9.03 21.18
C PRO A 321 -38.82 9.28 22.68
N GLY A 322 -37.72 9.91 23.08
CA GLY A 322 -37.42 10.25 24.48
C GLY A 322 -36.62 9.22 25.28
N ARG A 323 -36.30 8.04 24.72
CA ARG A 323 -35.35 7.08 25.33
C ARG A 323 -34.06 6.99 24.54
N GLN A 324 -32.95 7.27 25.20
CA GLN A 324 -31.60 7.16 24.66
C GLN A 324 -30.76 6.25 25.57
N GLN A 325 -29.94 5.40 24.98
CA GLN A 325 -28.94 4.61 25.69
C GLN A 325 -27.58 4.91 25.04
N ALA A 326 -26.58 5.28 25.85
CA ALA A 326 -25.26 5.70 25.37
C ALA A 326 -25.30 6.81 24.29
N GLY A 327 -26.23 7.76 24.40
CA GLY A 327 -26.42 8.86 23.43
C GLY A 327 -27.05 8.45 22.10
N LYS A 328 -27.49 7.19 21.95
CA LYS A 328 -28.07 6.63 20.73
C LYS A 328 -29.56 6.37 20.89
N GLN A 329 -30.29 6.58 19.81
CA GLN A 329 -31.75 6.46 19.77
C GLN A 329 -32.17 5.01 19.95
N LEU A 330 -33.12 4.77 20.85
CA LEU A 330 -33.71 3.44 21.02
C LEU A 330 -34.83 3.21 19.99
N TYR A 331 -34.82 2.03 19.39
CA TYR A 331 -35.84 1.53 18.48
C TYR A 331 -36.50 0.28 19.09
N SER A 332 -37.74 0.00 18.73
CA SER A 332 -38.40 -1.28 18.97
C SER A 332 -38.35 -2.09 17.68
N PHE A 333 -37.75 -3.27 17.73
CA PHE A 333 -37.84 -4.29 16.69
C PHE A 333 -38.88 -5.31 17.17
N GLY A 334 -40.13 -5.15 16.74
CA GLY A 334 -41.28 -5.83 17.37
C GLY A 334 -41.45 -5.38 18.83
N LYS A 335 -41.38 -6.30 19.79
CA LYS A 335 -41.44 -6.01 21.24
C LYS A 335 -40.07 -5.80 21.90
N ILE A 336 -38.98 -6.07 21.19
CA ILE A 336 -37.61 -5.98 21.72
C ILE A 336 -37.08 -4.56 21.55
N GLY A 337 -36.52 -3.99 22.63
CA GLY A 337 -35.81 -2.71 22.57
C GLY A 337 -34.40 -2.92 22.02
N VAL A 338 -34.06 -2.22 20.95
CA VAL A 338 -32.75 -2.27 20.30
C VAL A 338 -32.16 -0.88 20.11
N TYR A 339 -30.84 -0.77 20.13
CA TYR A 339 -30.15 0.41 19.59
C TYR A 339 -29.06 -0.04 18.62
N MET A 340 -28.72 0.84 17.70
CA MET A 340 -27.74 0.58 16.64
C MET A 340 -26.45 1.33 16.94
N ASP A 341 -25.33 0.66 16.80
CA ASP A 341 -24.01 1.26 16.93
C ASP A 341 -23.02 0.57 15.98
N ASN A 342 -22.35 1.34 15.11
CA ASN A 342 -21.32 0.87 14.18
C ASN A 342 -21.67 -0.46 13.46
N ARG A 343 -22.85 -0.53 12.83
CA ARG A 343 -23.39 -1.72 12.11
C ARG A 343 -23.65 -2.96 12.98
N LEU A 344 -23.71 -2.79 14.30
CA LEU A 344 -24.13 -3.82 15.25
C LEU A 344 -25.46 -3.42 15.88
N VAL A 345 -26.35 -4.40 16.07
CA VAL A 345 -27.60 -4.24 16.80
C VAL A 345 -27.41 -4.75 18.21
N TYR A 346 -27.78 -3.93 19.19
CA TYR A 346 -27.73 -4.29 20.60
C TYR A 346 -29.13 -4.48 21.14
N THR A 347 -29.33 -5.52 21.96
CA THR A 347 -30.58 -5.79 22.66
C THR A 347 -30.34 -5.91 24.16
N LEU A 348 -31.38 -5.64 24.95
CA LEU A 348 -31.34 -5.75 26.41
C LEU A 348 -31.53 -7.21 26.84
N GLU A 349 -30.49 -7.84 27.39
CA GLU A 349 -30.52 -9.20 27.94
C GLU A 349 -30.01 -9.23 29.38
N GLY A 350 -30.87 -9.65 30.32
CA GLY A 350 -30.49 -9.79 31.74
C GLY A 350 -30.06 -8.49 32.41
N GLY A 351 -30.53 -7.34 31.92
CA GLY A 351 -30.15 -6.01 32.43
C GLY A 351 -28.91 -5.39 31.77
N ALA A 352 -28.24 -6.10 30.86
CA ALA A 352 -27.10 -5.60 30.10
C ALA A 352 -27.39 -5.54 28.60
N TRP A 353 -26.83 -4.55 27.91
CA TRP A 353 -26.94 -4.43 26.45
C TRP A 353 -25.87 -5.27 25.78
N LYS A 354 -26.28 -6.24 24.97
CA LYS A 354 -25.36 -7.16 24.27
C LYS A 354 -25.58 -7.08 22.76
N PRO A 355 -24.49 -7.17 21.96
CA PRO A 355 -24.62 -7.25 20.50
C PRO A 355 -25.25 -8.57 20.11
N ILE A 356 -26.23 -8.53 19.21
CA ILE A 356 -26.94 -9.71 18.72
C ILE A 356 -26.87 -9.76 17.18
N PRO A 357 -26.54 -10.92 16.59
CA PRO A 357 -26.64 -11.11 15.14
C PRO A 357 -28.09 -10.95 14.66
N LEU A 358 -28.27 -10.48 13.41
CA LEU A 358 -29.59 -10.21 12.84
C LEU A 358 -30.49 -11.46 12.80
N ASP A 359 -29.94 -12.63 12.46
CA ASP A 359 -30.70 -13.90 12.43
C ASP A 359 -31.27 -14.25 13.81
N ARG A 360 -30.44 -14.08 14.85
CA ARG A 360 -30.82 -14.31 16.27
C ARG A 360 -31.81 -13.26 16.76
N LEU A 361 -31.74 -12.03 16.26
CA LEU A 361 -32.69 -10.96 16.59
C LEU A 361 -34.09 -11.29 16.05
N VAL A 362 -34.18 -11.78 14.80
CA VAL A 362 -35.44 -12.18 14.18
C VAL A 362 -36.06 -13.38 14.90
N GLU A 363 -35.25 -14.39 15.23
CA GLU A 363 -35.72 -15.54 16.02
C GLU A 363 -36.29 -15.12 17.37
N LYS A 364 -35.59 -14.23 18.09
CA LYS A 364 -36.06 -13.72 19.39
C LYS A 364 -37.30 -12.85 19.27
N ALA A 365 -37.41 -12.04 18.22
CA ALA A 365 -38.58 -11.20 17.99
C ALA A 365 -39.82 -12.04 17.66
N LYS A 366 -39.66 -13.19 17.00
CA LYS A 366 -40.75 -14.15 16.71
C LYS A 366 -41.09 -15.07 17.89
N ALA A 367 -40.12 -15.36 18.77
CA ALA A 367 -40.31 -16.20 19.96
C ALA A 367 -40.94 -15.46 21.15
N ALA A 368 -41.10 -14.13 21.08
CA ALA A 368 -41.76 -13.35 22.12
C ALA A 368 -43.29 -13.56 22.06
N PRO A 369 -43.97 -13.98 23.15
CA PRO A 369 -45.41 -14.23 23.15
C PRO A 369 -46.26 -12.96 22.88
N PRO A 370 -47.53 -13.13 22.43
CA PRO A 370 -48.42 -12.05 22.00
C PRO A 370 -48.76 -11.01 23.06
#